data_AF-A0A372UHC6-F1
#
_entry.id   AF-A0A372UHC6-F1
#
_cell.length_a   1.000
_cell.length_b   1.000
_cell.length_c   1.000
_cell.angle_alpha   90.00
_cell.angle_beta   90.00
_cell.angle_gamma   90.00
#
_symmetry.space_group_name_H-M   'P 1'
#
loop_
_entity.id
_entity.type
_entity.pdbx_description
1 polymer ?
#
loop_
_entity_poly.entity_id
_entity_poly.type
_entity_poly.pdbx_seq_one_letter_code
_entity_poly.pdbx_strand_id
1 'polypeptide(L)'
;MGDTMSRKKDNSIWKKQFGIWLKRFFDEYKLDYYYFAEKYHWSASTVRYWFEGRCLPRQQGIIDIKEYLVDNITCDPQKDNKVYEEIRIFLIGQKAKVLYHKLRILYPMMNQFAGEILNICYDLAKNKYSVDVYGLNDIQPTGRTQVVVFDFDGTLTSGKTNRTTWESLWISLDYDVRMCQELHMRYDRNEISHAEWCKLTEEKFRERNLHRNTVENIASKIKLMKGTRKTFRELQKRDIKIYIVSGSILSVIRLVLGSLYQYVDGIKANQFRYNQSGFLTEIIGTKYDFEGKADFITEIAMELKISPRDILFIGNSVNDRFAYISGARTLCVNPKLTDTTNTLVWNRCIQTCEDLTEIINHL
;
A
#
# COMPACT_ATOMS: atom_id res chain seq x y z
N MET A 1 -50.88 20.07 -3.93
CA MET A 1 -50.86 18.72 -3.36
C MET A 1 -49.40 18.29 -3.32
N GLY A 2 -48.89 18.07 -2.11
CA GLY A 2 -47.46 17.91 -1.83
C GLY A 2 -46.95 16.56 -2.31
N ASP A 3 -45.83 16.61 -3.03
CA ASP A 3 -45.08 15.45 -3.47
C ASP A 3 -44.27 14.93 -2.27
N THR A 4 -44.82 13.95 -1.55
CA THR A 4 -44.10 13.25 -0.48
C THR A 4 -43.02 12.37 -1.09
N MET A 5 -41.82 12.94 -1.29
CA MET A 5 -40.58 12.18 -1.42
C MET A 5 -40.47 11.23 -0.22
N SER A 6 -40.70 9.94 -0.46
CA SER A 6 -40.42 8.87 0.49
C SER A 6 -38.96 8.96 0.93
N ARG A 7 -38.71 9.34 2.20
CA ARG A 7 -37.36 9.35 2.78
C ARG A 7 -36.80 7.93 2.72
N LYS A 8 -35.87 7.70 1.78
CA LYS A 8 -35.09 6.46 1.68
C LYS A 8 -34.49 6.17 3.06
N LYS A 9 -34.73 4.96 3.60
CA LYS A 9 -34.17 4.55 4.89
C LYS A 9 -32.63 4.58 4.81
N ASP A 10 -31.99 5.06 5.86
CA ASP A 10 -30.54 5.06 5.97
C ASP A 10 -29.99 3.63 5.83
N ASN A 11 -28.85 3.46 5.14
CA ASN A 11 -28.15 2.18 5.06
C ASN A 11 -27.67 1.78 6.47
N SER A 12 -28.18 0.64 6.95
CA SER A 12 -27.99 0.19 8.33
C SER A 12 -26.54 -0.21 8.64
N ILE A 13 -25.80 -0.72 7.66
CA ILE A 13 -24.40 -1.14 7.81
C ILE A 13 -23.56 0.10 8.10
N TRP A 14 -23.62 1.10 7.22
CA TRP A 14 -22.83 2.33 7.36
C TRP A 14 -23.26 3.19 8.53
N LYS A 15 -24.56 3.20 8.87
CA LYS A 15 -25.06 3.87 10.07
C LYS A 15 -24.49 3.25 11.34
N LYS A 16 -24.49 1.92 11.44
CA LYS A 16 -23.92 1.21 12.60
C LYS A 16 -22.41 1.42 12.65
N GLN A 17 -21.76 1.39 11.49
CA GLN A 17 -20.33 1.59 11.40
C GLN A 17 -19.89 3.00 11.81
N PHE A 18 -20.67 4.03 11.46
CA PHE A 18 -20.45 5.39 11.95
C PHE A 18 -20.35 5.44 13.48
N GLY A 19 -21.31 4.81 14.17
CA GLY A 19 -21.32 4.77 15.64
C GLY A 19 -20.13 4.02 16.23
N ILE A 20 -19.78 2.87 15.64
CA ILE A 20 -18.62 2.07 16.04
C ILE A 20 -17.34 2.91 15.96
N TRP A 21 -17.09 3.57 14.84
CA TRP A 21 -15.89 4.38 14.68
C TRP A 21 -15.89 5.61 15.55
N LEU A 22 -17.02 6.31 15.67
CA LEU A 22 -17.13 7.49 16.51
C LEU A 22 -16.80 7.12 17.97
N LYS A 23 -17.38 6.05 18.49
CA LYS A 23 -17.07 5.54 19.82
C LYS A 23 -15.60 5.13 19.94
N ARG A 24 -15.08 4.41 18.94
CA ARG A 24 -13.68 3.94 18.91
C ARG A 24 -12.68 5.09 19.07
N PHE A 25 -12.91 6.22 18.40
CA PHE A 25 -12.05 7.40 18.52
C PHE A 25 -12.13 8.02 19.92
N PHE A 26 -13.33 8.17 20.48
CA PHE A 26 -13.48 8.69 21.83
C PHE A 26 -12.79 7.79 22.88
N ASP A 27 -12.93 6.47 22.75
CA ASP A 27 -12.34 5.51 23.69
C ASP A 27 -10.81 5.45 23.57
N GLU A 28 -10.25 5.35 22.35
CA GLU A 28 -8.79 5.19 22.13
C GLU A 28 -7.99 6.45 22.53
N TYR A 29 -8.55 7.63 22.22
CA TYR A 29 -7.91 8.92 22.51
C TYR A 29 -8.39 9.53 23.83
N LYS A 30 -9.20 8.81 24.62
CA LYS A 30 -9.74 9.23 25.92
C LYS A 30 -10.42 10.61 25.85
N LEU A 31 -11.18 10.85 24.79
CA LEU A 31 -11.86 12.11 24.56
C LEU A 31 -13.08 12.24 25.47
N ASP A 32 -13.32 13.42 26.02
CA ASP A 32 -14.47 13.67 26.87
C ASP A 32 -15.70 14.00 26.01
N TYR A 33 -16.67 13.08 26.00
CA TYR A 33 -17.91 13.28 25.25
C TYR A 33 -18.93 14.19 25.97
N TYR A 34 -18.81 14.38 27.29
CA TYR A 34 -19.60 15.38 28.02
C TYR A 34 -19.12 16.78 27.65
N TYR A 35 -17.81 17.00 27.65
CA TYR A 35 -17.23 18.27 27.20
C TYR A 35 -17.57 18.56 25.73
N PHE A 36 -17.48 17.57 24.84
CA PHE A 36 -17.94 17.70 23.45
C PHE A 36 -19.43 18.11 23.39
N ALA A 37 -20.29 17.40 24.13
CA ALA A 37 -21.72 17.68 24.14
C ALA A 37 -22.02 19.10 24.63
N GLU A 38 -21.35 19.54 25.69
CA GLU A 38 -21.46 20.90 26.21
C GLU A 38 -20.96 21.95 25.23
N LYS A 39 -19.73 21.79 24.69
CA LYS A 39 -19.07 22.73 23.77
C LYS A 39 -19.93 23.04 22.54
N TYR A 40 -20.59 22.03 21.97
CA TYR A 40 -21.38 22.18 20.75
C TYR A 40 -22.90 22.10 20.98
N HIS A 41 -23.34 22.24 22.23
CA HIS A 41 -24.77 22.30 22.61
C HIS A 41 -25.59 21.07 22.19
N TRP A 42 -25.01 19.88 22.26
CA TRP A 42 -25.70 18.60 22.11
C TRP A 42 -26.06 18.01 23.48
N SER A 43 -27.13 17.21 23.55
CA SER A 43 -27.39 16.43 24.78
C SER A 43 -26.47 15.21 24.85
N ALA A 44 -25.99 14.87 26.05
CA ALA A 44 -25.19 13.66 26.26
C ALA A 44 -25.91 12.37 25.79
N SER A 45 -27.24 12.33 25.91
CA SER A 45 -28.05 11.23 25.38
C SER A 45 -28.04 11.15 23.86
N THR A 46 -28.06 12.30 23.17
CA THR A 46 -27.94 12.37 21.71
C THR A 46 -26.61 11.79 21.24
N VAL A 47 -25.51 12.19 21.89
CA VAL A 47 -24.16 11.69 21.54
C VAL A 47 -24.06 10.18 21.79
N ARG A 48 -24.61 9.67 22.89
CA ARG A 48 -24.69 8.22 23.14
C ARG A 48 -25.46 7.47 22.07
N TYR A 49 -26.57 8.03 21.56
CA TYR A 49 -27.29 7.41 20.44
C TYR A 49 -26.49 7.38 19.14
N TRP A 50 -25.59 8.33 18.92
CA TRP A 50 -24.65 8.28 17.80
C TRP A 50 -23.62 7.18 17.98
N PHE A 51 -23.01 7.04 19.17
CA PHE A 51 -22.07 5.94 19.47
C PHE A 51 -22.70 4.56 19.25
N GLU A 52 -23.98 4.40 19.60
CA GLU A 52 -24.70 3.15 19.41
C GLU A 52 -25.18 2.92 17.95
N GLY A 53 -24.97 3.89 17.05
CA GLY A 53 -25.44 3.83 15.68
C GLY A 53 -26.98 3.80 15.58
N ARG A 54 -27.70 4.24 16.62
CA ARG A 54 -29.18 4.29 16.60
C ARG A 54 -29.67 5.35 15.63
N CYS A 55 -29.05 6.53 15.68
CA CYS A 55 -29.29 7.63 14.76
C CYS A 55 -27.97 8.25 14.29
N LEU A 56 -28.02 8.95 13.15
CA LEU A 56 -26.91 9.78 12.69
C LEU A 56 -27.08 11.21 13.20
N PRO A 57 -25.98 11.95 13.40
CA PRO A 57 -26.04 13.38 13.64
C PRO A 57 -26.71 14.11 12.47
N ARG A 58 -27.18 15.33 12.72
CA ARG A 58 -27.49 16.27 11.62
C ARG A 58 -26.19 16.75 11.00
N GLN A 59 -26.26 17.42 9.86
CA GLN A 59 -25.07 17.91 9.15
C GLN A 59 -24.18 18.79 10.04
N GLN A 60 -24.77 19.64 10.89
CA GLN A 60 -24.02 20.41 11.88
C GLN A 60 -23.23 19.52 12.84
N GLY A 61 -23.85 18.45 13.36
CA GLY A 61 -23.17 17.52 14.26
C GLY A 61 -21.97 16.82 13.61
N ILE A 62 -21.96 16.60 12.29
CA ILE A 62 -20.76 16.11 11.60
C ILE A 62 -19.65 17.15 11.61
N ILE A 63 -19.98 18.42 11.37
CA ILE A 63 -19.01 19.52 11.40
C ILE A 63 -18.42 19.65 12.81
N ASP A 64 -19.27 19.66 13.83
CA ASP A 64 -18.87 19.76 15.24
C ASP A 64 -17.95 18.60 15.66
N ILE A 65 -18.28 17.36 15.26
CA ILE A 65 -17.44 16.19 15.50
C ILE A 65 -16.08 16.38 14.83
N LYS A 66 -16.03 16.79 13.55
CA LYS A 66 -14.77 16.97 12.83
C LYS A 66 -13.88 18.01 13.50
N GLU A 67 -14.45 19.16 13.85
CA GLU A 67 -13.72 20.23 14.56
C GLU A 67 -13.17 19.71 15.90
N TYR A 68 -14.00 19.02 16.69
CA TYR A 68 -13.58 18.47 17.97
C TYR A 68 -12.44 17.45 17.85
N LEU A 69 -12.52 16.54 16.88
CA LEU A 69 -11.48 15.52 16.69
C LEU A 69 -10.16 16.15 16.23
N VAL A 70 -10.21 17.15 15.34
CA VAL A 70 -9.02 17.90 14.90
C VAL A 70 -8.31 18.55 16.08
N ASP A 71 -9.07 19.18 16.98
CA ASP A 71 -8.54 19.92 18.14
C ASP A 71 -8.01 19.01 19.25
N ASN A 72 -8.61 17.82 19.45
CA ASN A 72 -8.40 17.03 20.68
C ASN A 72 -7.69 15.69 20.46
N ILE A 73 -7.59 15.17 19.24
CA ILE A 73 -6.77 13.99 18.97
C ILE A 73 -5.30 14.43 18.83
N THR A 74 -4.47 13.98 19.76
CA THR A 74 -3.02 14.13 19.68
C THR A 74 -2.37 12.99 18.90
N CYS A 75 -1.30 13.30 18.15
CA CYS A 75 -0.52 12.32 17.39
C CYS A 75 0.11 11.27 18.33
N ASP A 76 -0.26 10.00 18.15
CA ASP A 76 0.30 8.85 18.86
C ASP A 76 0.49 7.71 17.85
N PRO A 77 1.71 7.53 17.28
CA PRO A 77 1.93 6.58 16.20
C PRO A 77 1.51 5.13 16.50
N GLN A 78 1.58 4.69 17.76
CA GLN A 78 1.20 3.33 18.11
C GLN A 78 -0.32 3.14 18.06
N LYS A 79 -1.07 4.06 18.69
CA LYS A 79 -2.54 4.04 18.65
C LYS A 79 -3.07 4.29 17.25
N ASP A 80 -2.47 5.26 16.55
CA ASP A 80 -2.85 5.66 15.20
C ASP A 80 -2.75 4.48 14.24
N ASN A 81 -1.61 3.78 14.24
CA ASN A 81 -1.41 2.61 13.37
C ASN A 81 -2.42 1.50 13.65
N LYS A 82 -2.75 1.25 14.92
CA LYS A 82 -3.77 0.25 15.29
C LYS A 82 -5.14 0.61 14.72
N VAL A 83 -5.58 1.85 14.90
CA VAL A 83 -6.88 2.33 14.40
C VAL A 83 -6.91 2.38 12.87
N TYR A 84 -5.82 2.81 12.23
CA TYR A 84 -5.68 2.76 10.77
C TYR A 84 -5.85 1.34 10.23
N GLU A 85 -5.24 0.36 10.88
CA GLU A 85 -5.29 -1.03 10.45
C GLU A 85 -6.70 -1.65 10.63
N GLU A 86 -7.37 -1.36 11.75
CA GLU A 86 -8.77 -1.76 11.97
C GLU A 86 -9.70 -1.21 10.87
N ILE A 87 -9.54 0.07 10.51
CA ILE A 87 -10.32 0.73 9.45
C ILE A 87 -9.95 0.17 8.06
N ARG A 88 -8.67 -0.10 7.81
CA ARG A 88 -8.19 -0.70 6.57
C ARG A 88 -8.86 -2.05 6.33
N ILE A 89 -8.82 -2.95 7.32
CA ILE A 89 -9.42 -4.28 7.25
C ILE A 89 -10.92 -4.18 6.96
N PHE A 90 -11.62 -3.30 7.68
CA PHE A 90 -13.06 -3.09 7.46
C PHE A 90 -13.36 -2.60 6.03
N LEU A 91 -12.67 -1.56 5.57
CA LEU A 91 -12.91 -0.99 4.24
C LEU A 91 -12.55 -1.99 3.13
N ILE A 92 -11.48 -2.77 3.28
CA ILE A 92 -11.16 -3.87 2.36
C ILE A 92 -12.31 -4.88 2.32
N GLY A 93 -12.85 -5.27 3.47
CA GLY A 93 -14.02 -6.16 3.57
C GLY A 93 -15.28 -5.61 2.87
N GLN A 94 -15.41 -4.28 2.78
CA GLN A 94 -16.47 -3.60 2.03
C GLN A 94 -16.12 -3.32 0.56
N LYS A 95 -15.04 -3.90 0.03
CA LYS A 95 -14.49 -3.61 -1.31
C LYS A 95 -14.12 -2.14 -1.53
N ALA A 96 -13.85 -1.42 -0.46
CA ALA A 96 -13.54 0.01 -0.41
C ALA A 96 -12.04 0.28 -0.19
N LYS A 97 -11.15 -0.64 -0.61
CA LYS A 97 -9.70 -0.56 -0.38
C LYS A 97 -9.11 0.77 -0.86
N VAL A 98 -9.50 1.20 -2.05
CA VAL A 98 -9.06 2.46 -2.64
C VAL A 98 -9.44 3.67 -1.79
N LEU A 99 -10.67 3.69 -1.27
CA LEU A 99 -11.16 4.78 -0.44
C LEU A 99 -10.27 4.94 0.81
N TYR A 100 -9.84 3.83 1.41
CA TYR A 100 -8.91 3.86 2.52
C TYR A 100 -7.58 4.55 2.14
N HIS A 101 -6.96 4.14 1.04
CA HIS A 101 -5.72 4.76 0.58
C HIS A 101 -5.91 6.25 0.28
N LYS A 102 -7.03 6.60 -0.36
CA LYS A 102 -7.37 8.00 -0.65
C LYS A 102 -7.44 8.85 0.60
N LEU A 103 -8.13 8.35 1.63
CA LEU A 103 -8.18 9.01 2.92
C LEU A 103 -6.82 9.12 3.60
N ARG A 104 -6.01 8.07 3.56
CA ARG A 104 -4.67 8.08 4.17
C ARG A 104 -3.72 9.09 3.52
N ILE A 105 -3.85 9.32 2.22
CA ILE A 105 -3.06 10.31 1.49
C ILE A 105 -3.54 11.74 1.79
N LEU A 106 -4.86 11.97 1.68
CA LEU A 106 -5.43 13.31 1.86
C LEU A 106 -5.39 13.78 3.32
N TYR A 107 -5.52 12.83 4.25
CA TYR A 107 -5.58 13.07 5.68
C TYR A 107 -4.57 12.16 6.38
N PRO A 108 -3.27 12.50 6.32
CA PRO A 108 -2.20 11.66 6.87
C PRO A 108 -2.21 11.64 8.40
N MET A 109 -2.75 12.69 9.04
CA MET A 109 -2.87 12.83 10.49
C MET A 109 -4.19 12.26 11.01
N MET A 110 -4.15 11.55 12.14
CA MET A 110 -5.32 10.83 12.66
C MET A 110 -6.47 11.77 13.01
N ASN A 111 -6.16 12.93 13.59
CA ASN A 111 -7.15 13.93 13.99
C ASN A 111 -8.02 14.42 12.82
N GLN A 112 -7.43 14.53 11.62
CA GLN A 112 -8.14 14.84 10.37
C GLN A 112 -8.81 13.59 9.78
N PHE A 113 -8.08 12.48 9.71
CA PHE A 113 -8.56 11.23 9.12
C PHE A 113 -9.84 10.72 9.80
N ALA A 114 -9.89 10.76 11.13
CA ALA A 114 -11.01 10.31 11.94
C ALA A 114 -12.32 11.04 11.59
N GLY A 115 -12.25 12.36 11.39
CA GLY A 115 -13.41 13.15 10.97
C GLY A 115 -13.89 12.80 9.56
N GLU A 116 -12.95 12.53 8.65
CA GLU A 116 -13.25 12.27 7.24
C GLU A 116 -13.83 10.88 7.00
N ILE A 117 -13.30 9.86 7.69
CA ILE A 117 -13.89 8.51 7.62
C ILE A 117 -15.32 8.49 8.19
N LEU A 118 -15.59 9.28 9.25
CA LEU A 118 -16.94 9.44 9.79
C LEU A 118 -17.87 10.15 8.80
N ASN A 119 -17.39 11.20 8.13
CA ASN A 119 -18.16 11.89 7.10
C ASN A 119 -18.53 10.94 5.94
N ILE A 120 -17.61 10.08 5.50
CA ILE A 120 -17.91 9.10 4.47
C ILE A 120 -18.91 8.05 4.96
N CYS A 121 -18.74 7.53 6.18
CA CYS A 121 -19.74 6.62 6.77
C CYS A 121 -21.12 7.27 6.81
N TYR A 122 -21.20 8.56 7.17
CA TYR A 122 -22.44 9.34 7.15
C TYR A 122 -23.03 9.45 5.74
N ASP A 123 -22.24 9.83 4.74
CA ASP A 123 -22.71 10.03 3.36
C ASP A 123 -23.16 8.70 2.71
N LEU A 124 -22.43 7.61 2.96
CA LEU A 124 -22.82 6.26 2.54
C LEU A 124 -24.08 5.78 3.26
N ALA A 125 -24.21 6.07 4.56
CA ALA A 125 -25.43 5.76 5.30
C ALA A 125 -26.65 6.52 4.77
N LYS A 126 -26.46 7.77 4.32
CA LYS A 126 -27.50 8.58 3.68
C LYS A 126 -27.77 8.22 2.22
N ASN A 127 -27.08 7.20 1.68
CA ASN A 127 -27.14 6.80 0.28
C ASN A 127 -26.87 7.97 -0.69
N LYS A 128 -26.03 8.94 -0.29
CA LYS A 128 -25.67 10.06 -1.17
C LYS A 128 -24.83 9.59 -2.36
N TYR A 129 -23.97 8.60 -2.13
CA TYR A 129 -23.11 7.96 -3.13
C TYR A 129 -22.97 6.47 -2.81
N SER A 130 -22.56 5.65 -3.79
CA SER A 130 -22.10 4.28 -3.51
C SER A 130 -20.62 4.30 -3.12
N VAL A 131 -20.16 3.24 -2.47
CA VAL A 131 -18.73 3.02 -2.13
C VAL A 131 -17.84 3.15 -3.37
N ASP A 132 -18.38 2.78 -4.55
CA ASP A 132 -17.69 2.82 -5.84
C ASP A 132 -17.33 4.24 -6.31
N VAL A 133 -18.10 5.28 -5.92
CA VAL A 133 -17.85 6.69 -6.35
C VAL A 133 -16.53 7.23 -5.80
N TYR A 134 -16.06 6.71 -4.67
CA TYR A 134 -14.76 7.09 -4.11
C TYR A 134 -13.63 6.11 -4.49
N GLY A 135 -13.95 5.03 -5.21
CA GLY A 135 -13.02 3.99 -5.63
C GLY A 135 -12.46 4.23 -7.03
N LEU A 136 -11.50 5.15 -7.20
CA LEU A 136 -10.54 5.24 -8.33
C LEU A 136 -11.04 5.15 -9.79
N ASN A 137 -12.34 5.15 -10.08
CA ASN A 137 -12.86 4.91 -11.43
C ASN A 137 -13.39 6.16 -12.16
N ASP A 138 -13.33 7.35 -11.54
CA ASP A 138 -13.87 8.57 -12.18
C ASP A 138 -12.89 9.25 -13.15
N ILE A 139 -11.58 9.02 -12.99
CA ILE A 139 -10.61 9.49 -13.99
C ILE A 139 -10.68 8.52 -15.16
N GLN A 140 -11.34 8.98 -16.23
CA GLN A 140 -11.45 8.22 -17.46
C GLN A 140 -10.05 7.86 -17.97
N PRO A 141 -9.80 6.58 -18.28
CA PRO A 141 -8.51 6.17 -18.81
C PRO A 141 -8.27 6.88 -20.15
N THR A 142 -7.05 7.37 -20.34
CA THR A 142 -6.62 7.96 -21.60
C THR A 142 -6.41 6.89 -22.68
N GLY A 143 -6.31 5.63 -22.27
CA GLY A 143 -6.04 4.50 -23.16
C GLY A 143 -4.55 4.37 -23.52
N ARG A 144 -3.66 5.11 -22.84
CA ARG A 144 -2.21 5.08 -23.03
C ARG A 144 -1.51 4.79 -21.71
N THR A 145 -0.38 4.08 -21.74
CA THR A 145 0.47 4.00 -20.54
C THR A 145 1.06 5.37 -20.22
N GLN A 146 0.82 5.85 -19.00
CA GLN A 146 1.44 7.07 -18.45
C GLN A 146 2.50 6.73 -17.39
N VAL A 147 2.40 5.56 -16.75
CA VAL A 147 3.32 5.09 -15.71
C VAL A 147 3.61 3.61 -15.91
N VAL A 148 4.89 3.22 -15.79
CA VAL A 148 5.29 1.82 -15.62
C VAL A 148 5.82 1.63 -14.20
N VAL A 149 5.29 0.61 -13.51
CA VAL A 149 5.75 0.20 -12.19
C VAL A 149 6.39 -1.17 -12.32
N PHE A 150 7.68 -1.27 -11.99
CA PHE A 150 8.44 -2.52 -12.05
C PHE A 150 8.57 -3.15 -10.66
N ASP A 151 8.38 -4.46 -10.56
CA ASP A 151 9.12 -5.24 -9.57
C ASP A 151 10.62 -5.31 -9.92
N PHE A 152 11.46 -5.72 -8.97
CA PHE A 152 12.89 -5.77 -9.14
C PHE A 152 13.44 -7.19 -9.37
N ASP A 153 13.28 -8.09 -8.40
CA ASP A 153 13.93 -9.41 -8.37
C ASP A 153 13.29 -10.38 -9.37
N GLY A 154 14.01 -10.72 -10.44
CA GLY A 154 13.48 -11.59 -11.51
C GLY A 154 12.62 -10.87 -12.56
N THR A 155 12.41 -9.56 -12.38
CA THR A 155 11.70 -8.67 -13.31
C THR A 155 12.65 -7.69 -13.98
N LEU A 156 13.31 -6.80 -13.22
CA LEU A 156 14.38 -5.94 -13.76
C LEU A 156 15.73 -6.65 -13.75
N THR A 157 15.91 -7.63 -12.87
CA THR A 157 17.12 -8.43 -12.75
C THR A 157 16.94 -9.78 -13.44
N SER A 158 18.00 -10.30 -14.04
CA SER A 158 17.93 -11.62 -14.68
C SER A 158 17.79 -12.73 -13.64
N GLY A 159 16.73 -13.53 -13.70
CA GLY A 159 16.48 -14.65 -12.79
C GLY A 159 17.43 -15.86 -12.93
N LYS A 160 18.54 -15.75 -13.67
CA LYS A 160 19.50 -16.86 -13.88
C LYS A 160 20.13 -17.36 -12.58
N THR A 161 20.22 -16.49 -11.58
CA THR A 161 20.45 -16.90 -10.20
C THR A 161 19.08 -17.23 -9.62
N ASN A 162 18.73 -18.51 -9.43
CA ASN A 162 17.44 -18.94 -8.86
C ASN A 162 17.14 -18.42 -7.44
N ARG A 163 17.94 -17.48 -6.93
CA ARG A 163 17.92 -16.95 -5.57
C ARG A 163 17.50 -15.49 -5.55
N THR A 164 16.72 -15.13 -4.54
CA THR A 164 16.39 -13.73 -4.24
C THR A 164 17.58 -12.99 -3.63
N THR A 165 17.49 -11.67 -3.58
CA THR A 165 18.44 -10.82 -2.86
C THR A 165 18.55 -11.23 -1.37
N TRP A 166 17.44 -11.59 -0.73
CA TRP A 166 17.41 -12.08 0.64
C TRP A 166 18.12 -13.42 0.81
N GLU A 167 17.79 -14.43 0.00
CA GLU A 167 18.45 -15.74 0.06
C GLU A 167 19.97 -15.62 -0.13
N SER A 168 20.42 -14.70 -1.00
CA SER A 168 21.84 -14.43 -1.22
C SER A 168 22.52 -13.83 0.02
N LEU A 169 21.84 -12.98 0.78
CA LEU A 169 22.34 -12.43 2.04
C LEU A 169 22.46 -13.48 3.13
N TRP A 170 21.42 -14.31 3.31
CA TRP A 170 21.44 -15.40 4.30
C TRP A 170 22.63 -16.33 4.07
N ILE A 171 22.86 -16.75 2.82
CA ILE A 171 24.00 -17.60 2.47
C ILE A 171 25.33 -16.89 2.69
N SER A 172 25.43 -15.59 2.36
CA SER A 172 26.67 -14.82 2.54
C SER A 172 27.09 -14.64 4.01
N LEU A 173 26.16 -14.86 4.94
CA LEU A 173 26.36 -14.81 6.37
C LEU A 173 26.47 -16.23 6.99
N ASP A 174 26.74 -17.24 6.16
CA ASP A 174 26.89 -18.64 6.54
C ASP A 174 25.65 -19.24 7.22
N TYR A 175 24.46 -18.72 6.93
CA TYR A 175 23.20 -19.37 7.30
C TYR A 175 22.71 -20.32 6.20
N ASP A 176 21.97 -21.34 6.63
CA ASP A 176 21.23 -22.20 5.73
C ASP A 176 20.08 -21.41 5.09
N VAL A 177 19.98 -21.47 3.75
CA VAL A 177 18.91 -20.82 2.99
C VAL A 177 17.51 -21.29 3.43
N ARG A 178 17.41 -22.52 3.97
CA ARG A 178 16.16 -23.05 4.54
C ARG A 178 15.60 -22.20 5.66
N MET A 179 16.44 -21.49 6.42
CA MET A 179 15.96 -20.56 7.46
C MET A 179 15.23 -19.35 6.85
N CYS A 180 15.75 -18.80 5.76
CA CYS A 180 15.07 -17.73 5.01
C CYS A 180 13.72 -18.22 4.46
N GLN A 181 13.70 -19.43 3.92
CA GLN A 181 12.50 -20.05 3.35
C GLN A 181 11.47 -20.40 4.43
N GLU A 182 11.92 -20.84 5.62
CA GLU A 182 11.05 -21.10 6.76
C GLU A 182 10.35 -19.83 7.25
N LEU A 183 11.09 -18.73 7.40
CA LEU A 183 10.48 -17.44 7.77
C LEU A 183 9.45 -16.98 6.72
N HIS A 184 9.76 -17.14 5.42
CA HIS A 184 8.79 -16.87 4.36
C HIS A 184 7.53 -17.75 4.48
N MET A 185 7.68 -19.05 4.71
CA MET A 185 6.54 -19.97 4.87
C MET A 185 5.69 -19.62 6.09
N ARG A 186 6.30 -19.23 7.21
CA ARG A 186 5.59 -18.80 8.42
C ARG A 186 4.80 -17.52 8.14
N TYR A 187 5.36 -16.59 7.39
CA TYR A 187 4.65 -15.39 6.93
C TYR A 187 3.46 -15.75 6.02
N ASP A 188 3.66 -16.61 5.01
CA ASP A 188 2.60 -17.06 4.10
C ASP A 188 1.43 -17.74 4.84
N ARG A 189 1.72 -18.43 5.95
CA ARG A 189 0.72 -19.07 6.82
C ARG A 189 0.07 -18.11 7.83
N ASN A 190 0.41 -16.82 7.80
CA ASN A 190 0.02 -15.81 8.78
C ASN A 190 0.42 -16.14 10.23
N GLU A 191 1.47 -16.95 10.42
CA GLU A 191 2.01 -17.28 11.76
C GLU A 191 2.88 -16.14 12.31
N ILE A 192 3.44 -15.32 11.42
CA ILE A 192 4.17 -14.09 11.76
C ILE A 192 3.74 -12.96 10.83
N SER A 193 3.72 -11.74 11.34
CA SER A 193 3.54 -10.52 10.56
C SER A 193 4.81 -10.17 9.77
N HIS A 194 4.68 -9.28 8.77
CA HIS A 194 5.83 -8.77 8.02
C HIS A 194 6.84 -8.04 8.93
N ALA A 195 6.35 -7.33 9.95
CA ALA A 195 7.21 -6.65 10.93
C ALA A 195 8.01 -7.65 11.78
N GLU A 196 7.37 -8.74 12.22
CA GLU A 196 8.04 -9.82 12.94
C GLU A 196 9.06 -10.54 12.05
N TRP A 197 8.74 -10.81 10.79
CA TRP A 197 9.69 -11.38 9.84
C TRP A 197 10.93 -10.47 9.66
N CYS A 198 10.73 -9.16 9.46
CA CYS A 198 11.84 -8.20 9.36
C CYS A 198 12.70 -8.22 10.62
N LYS A 199 12.08 -8.22 11.81
CA LYS A 199 12.79 -8.23 13.09
C LYS A 199 13.60 -9.51 13.30
N LEU A 200 13.02 -10.69 13.05
CA LEU A 200 13.72 -11.97 13.15
C LEU A 200 14.91 -12.06 12.19
N THR A 201 14.75 -11.52 10.98
CA THR A 201 15.83 -11.45 9.99
C THR A 201 16.92 -10.47 10.43
N GLU A 202 16.55 -9.32 10.99
CA GLU A 202 17.50 -8.35 11.55
C GLU A 202 18.34 -8.96 12.66
N GLU A 203 17.71 -9.64 13.63
CA GLU A 203 18.40 -10.29 14.74
C GLU A 203 19.47 -11.27 14.23
N LYS A 204 19.12 -12.12 13.25
CA LYS A 204 20.07 -13.05 12.62
C LYS A 204 21.20 -12.33 11.88
N PHE A 205 20.89 -11.27 11.14
CA PHE A 205 21.93 -10.54 10.41
C PHE A 205 22.88 -9.80 11.36
N ARG A 206 22.38 -9.33 12.50
CA ARG A 206 23.19 -8.71 13.55
C ARG A 206 24.05 -9.71 14.31
N GLU A 207 23.55 -10.92 14.59
CA GLU A 207 24.34 -12.02 15.16
C GLU A 207 25.60 -12.33 14.34
N ARG A 208 25.54 -12.15 13.01
CA ARG A 208 26.66 -12.35 12.08
C ARG A 208 27.38 -11.06 11.67
N ASN A 209 27.14 -9.96 12.38
CA ASN A 209 27.77 -8.66 12.11
C ASN A 209 27.66 -8.24 10.63
N LEU A 210 26.46 -8.32 10.04
CA LEU A 210 26.27 -7.92 8.64
C LEU A 210 26.78 -6.49 8.42
N HIS A 211 27.79 -6.37 7.55
CA HIS A 211 28.39 -5.10 7.15
C HIS A 211 27.87 -4.66 5.78
N ARG A 212 27.76 -3.34 5.55
CA ARG A 212 27.27 -2.78 4.27
C ARG A 212 28.02 -3.29 3.04
N ASN A 213 29.33 -3.51 3.17
CA ASN A 213 30.17 -4.06 2.09
C ASN A 213 29.69 -5.45 1.64
N THR A 214 29.12 -6.27 2.52
CA THR A 214 28.54 -7.57 2.14
C THR A 214 27.34 -7.38 1.23
N VAL A 215 26.47 -6.41 1.56
CA VAL A 215 25.30 -6.04 0.75
C VAL A 215 25.74 -5.47 -0.61
N GLU A 216 26.75 -4.61 -0.62
CA GLU A 216 27.36 -4.06 -1.85
C GLU A 216 27.98 -5.16 -2.72
N ASN A 217 28.68 -6.11 -2.12
CA ASN A 217 29.25 -7.26 -2.84
C ASN A 217 28.17 -8.13 -3.47
N ILE A 218 27.03 -8.33 -2.81
CA ILE A 218 25.88 -9.06 -3.40
C ILE A 218 25.30 -8.25 -4.55
N ALA A 219 25.07 -6.95 -4.36
CA ALA A 219 24.56 -6.07 -5.41
C ALA A 219 25.44 -6.11 -6.67
N SER A 220 26.76 -6.13 -6.52
CA SER A 220 27.71 -6.18 -7.66
C SER A 220 27.58 -7.44 -8.53
N LYS A 221 26.99 -8.52 -7.99
CA LYS A 221 26.79 -9.79 -8.70
C LYS A 221 25.44 -9.85 -9.41
N ILE A 222 24.51 -8.97 -9.07
CA ILE A 222 23.18 -8.91 -9.68
C ILE A 222 23.27 -8.18 -11.01
N LYS A 223 22.70 -8.78 -12.06
CA LYS A 223 22.67 -8.21 -13.40
C LYS A 223 21.26 -7.78 -13.78
N LEU A 224 21.14 -6.56 -14.29
CA LEU A 224 19.93 -6.11 -14.95
C LEU A 224 19.67 -6.93 -16.22
N MET A 225 18.40 -7.08 -16.58
CA MET A 225 18.00 -7.68 -17.83
C MET A 225 18.60 -6.91 -19.02
N LYS A 226 18.95 -7.64 -20.07
CA LYS A 226 19.32 -7.04 -21.35
C LYS A 226 18.21 -6.08 -21.79
N GLY A 227 18.56 -4.97 -22.42
CA GLY A 227 17.59 -3.99 -22.87
C GLY A 227 17.13 -2.97 -21.84
N THR A 228 17.37 -3.15 -20.53
CA THR A 228 16.86 -2.24 -19.47
C THR A 228 17.14 -0.77 -19.74
N ARG A 229 18.40 -0.42 -20.11
CA ARG A 229 18.77 0.95 -20.47
C ARG A 229 17.97 1.49 -21.66
N LYS A 230 17.75 0.67 -22.68
CA LYS A 230 17.01 1.05 -23.89
C LYS A 230 15.54 1.24 -23.54
N THR A 231 14.95 0.32 -22.79
CA THR A 231 13.58 0.42 -22.27
C THR A 231 13.37 1.70 -21.47
N PHE A 232 14.22 2.00 -20.48
CA PHE A 232 14.07 3.21 -19.65
C PHE A 232 14.18 4.50 -20.48
N ARG A 233 15.08 4.54 -21.45
CA ARG A 233 15.17 5.67 -22.40
C ARG A 233 13.92 5.82 -23.25
N GLU A 234 13.36 4.72 -23.75
CA GLU A 234 12.12 4.76 -24.54
C GLU A 234 10.92 5.18 -23.71
N LEU A 235 10.83 4.75 -22.45
CA LEU A 235 9.80 5.21 -21.52
C LEU A 235 9.91 6.72 -21.28
N GLN A 236 11.11 7.22 -20.95
CA GLN A 236 11.34 8.66 -20.77
C GLN A 236 11.01 9.47 -22.03
N LYS A 237 11.40 9.00 -23.23
CA LYS A 237 11.07 9.68 -24.50
C LYS A 237 9.57 9.78 -24.76
N ARG A 238 8.79 8.83 -24.23
CA ARG A 238 7.33 8.80 -24.33
C ARG A 238 6.63 9.54 -23.19
N ASP A 239 7.40 10.23 -22.34
CA ASP A 239 6.91 10.88 -21.12
C ASP A 239 6.19 9.91 -20.17
N ILE A 240 6.68 8.66 -20.12
CA ILE A 240 6.17 7.61 -19.23
C ILE A 240 7.04 7.57 -17.98
N LYS A 241 6.43 7.80 -16.83
CA LYS A 241 7.11 7.75 -15.53
C LYS A 241 7.48 6.32 -15.14
N ILE A 242 8.60 6.17 -14.45
CA ILE A 242 9.15 4.87 -14.03
C ILE A 242 9.21 4.80 -12.51
N TYR A 243 8.49 3.85 -11.94
CA TYR A 243 8.58 3.54 -10.51
C TYR A 243 9.03 2.09 -10.30
N ILE A 244 9.66 1.83 -9.16
CA ILE A 244 10.04 0.48 -8.72
C ILE A 244 9.42 0.20 -7.36
N VAL A 245 8.75 -0.95 -7.22
CA VAL A 245 8.18 -1.42 -5.96
C VAL A 245 8.58 -2.87 -5.74
N SER A 246 9.30 -3.15 -4.66
CA SER A 246 9.83 -4.49 -4.43
C SER A 246 10.05 -4.79 -2.95
N GLY A 247 9.91 -6.06 -2.57
CA GLY A 247 10.40 -6.59 -1.30
C GLY A 247 11.92 -6.67 -1.20
N SER A 248 12.68 -6.27 -2.23
CA SER A 248 14.14 -6.19 -2.17
C SER A 248 14.64 -5.05 -1.28
N ILE A 249 15.95 -4.79 -1.30
CA ILE A 249 16.61 -3.79 -0.44
C ILE A 249 16.97 -2.55 -1.25
N LEU A 250 16.59 -1.36 -0.77
CA LEU A 250 16.76 -0.09 -1.48
C LEU A 250 18.20 0.18 -1.91
N SER A 251 19.18 -0.07 -1.03
CA SER A 251 20.61 0.11 -1.36
C SER A 251 21.06 -0.82 -2.48
N VAL A 252 20.60 -2.08 -2.48
CA VAL A 252 20.87 -3.06 -3.55
C VAL A 252 20.28 -2.56 -4.87
N ILE A 253 19.00 -2.17 -4.89
CA ILE A 253 18.34 -1.67 -6.10
C ILE A 253 19.12 -0.48 -6.69
N ARG A 254 19.49 0.50 -5.86
CA ARG A 254 20.23 1.69 -6.31
C ARG A 254 21.61 1.34 -6.87
N LEU A 255 22.34 0.45 -6.22
CA LEU A 255 23.66 0.00 -6.68
C LEU A 255 23.57 -0.73 -8.02
N VAL A 256 22.59 -1.63 -8.18
CA VAL A 256 22.38 -2.40 -9.41
C VAL A 256 21.94 -1.50 -10.58
N LEU A 257 21.09 -0.51 -10.32
CA LEU A 257 20.70 0.47 -11.34
C LEU A 257 21.87 1.36 -11.77
N GLY A 258 22.74 1.74 -10.84
CA GLY A 258 23.84 2.68 -11.08
C GLY A 258 23.35 3.95 -11.78
N SER A 259 23.96 4.29 -12.93
CA SER A 259 23.55 5.45 -13.75
C SER A 259 22.09 5.44 -14.21
N LEU A 260 21.42 4.28 -14.25
CA LEU A 260 20.01 4.21 -14.68
C LEU A 260 19.03 4.73 -13.64
N TYR A 261 19.48 4.93 -12.41
CA TYR A 261 18.67 5.52 -11.34
C TYR A 261 18.10 6.89 -11.75
N GLN A 262 18.79 7.65 -12.61
CA GLN A 262 18.34 8.95 -13.10
C GLN A 262 17.01 8.91 -13.89
N TYR A 263 16.60 7.74 -14.40
CA TYR A 263 15.34 7.59 -15.15
C TYR A 263 14.17 7.22 -14.23
N VAL A 264 14.43 6.90 -12.95
CA VAL A 264 13.43 6.35 -12.03
C VAL A 264 12.86 7.47 -11.15
N ASP A 265 11.56 7.71 -11.26
CA ASP A 265 10.82 8.72 -10.50
C ASP A 265 10.68 8.36 -9.01
N GLY A 266 10.65 7.07 -8.67
CA GLY A 266 10.56 6.66 -7.26
C GLY A 266 10.77 5.17 -7.02
N ILE A 267 11.29 4.83 -5.84
CA ILE A 267 11.53 3.45 -5.41
C ILE A 267 10.94 3.22 -4.02
N LYS A 268 10.17 2.14 -3.86
CA LYS A 268 9.71 1.63 -2.57
C LYS A 268 10.26 0.23 -2.33
N ALA A 269 11.05 0.08 -1.27
CA ALA A 269 11.76 -1.14 -0.92
C ALA A 269 12.14 -1.16 0.56
N ASN A 270 12.59 -2.31 1.06
CA ASN A 270 13.13 -2.44 2.41
C ASN A 270 14.39 -1.58 2.58
N GLN A 271 14.61 -1.02 3.77
CA GLN A 271 15.76 -0.15 4.04
C GLN A 271 16.60 -0.69 5.18
N PHE A 272 17.91 -0.78 4.96
CA PHE A 272 18.86 -1.14 6.02
C PHE A 272 19.49 0.13 6.57
N ARG A 273 19.52 0.27 7.89
CA ARG A 273 20.31 1.29 8.57
C ARG A 273 21.59 0.68 9.12
N TYR A 274 22.65 1.46 9.10
CA TYR A 274 23.97 1.05 9.55
C TYR A 274 24.51 2.06 10.56
N ASN A 275 25.36 1.59 11.47
CA ASN A 275 26.14 2.48 12.33
C ASN A 275 27.30 3.14 11.55
N GLN A 276 28.03 4.04 12.20
CA GLN A 276 29.17 4.75 11.59
C GLN A 276 30.26 3.81 11.05
N SER A 277 30.44 2.66 11.72
CA SER A 277 31.40 1.62 11.31
C SER A 277 30.86 0.70 10.20
N GLY A 278 29.65 0.93 9.68
CA GLY A 278 29.08 0.20 8.54
C GLY A 278 28.35 -1.10 8.89
N PHE A 279 28.12 -1.42 10.16
CA PHE A 279 27.37 -2.62 10.59
C PHE A 279 25.88 -2.34 10.72
N LEU A 280 25.05 -3.33 10.35
CA LEU A 280 23.59 -3.25 10.39
C LEU A 280 23.10 -2.94 11.81
N THR A 281 22.21 -1.96 11.92
CA THR A 281 21.53 -1.60 13.18
C THR A 281 20.04 -1.85 13.13
N GLU A 282 19.40 -1.72 11.97
CA GLU A 282 17.95 -1.83 11.81
C GLU A 282 17.56 -2.25 10.40
N ILE A 283 16.54 -3.11 10.27
CA ILE A 283 15.83 -3.39 9.01
C ILE A 283 14.44 -2.75 9.07
N ILE A 284 14.22 -1.76 8.22
CA ILE A 284 12.91 -1.12 8.05
C ILE A 284 12.17 -1.81 6.91
N GLY A 285 11.17 -2.59 7.31
CA GLY A 285 10.24 -3.26 6.42
C GLY A 285 9.47 -2.29 5.51
N THR A 286 9.37 -2.59 4.22
CA THR A 286 8.45 -1.90 3.32
C THR A 286 7.03 -2.39 3.58
N LYS A 287 6.05 -1.46 3.59
CA LYS A 287 4.63 -1.82 3.59
C LYS A 287 4.09 -2.16 2.20
N TYR A 288 4.95 -2.07 1.17
CA TYR A 288 4.57 -2.15 -0.24
C TYR A 288 4.96 -3.47 -0.91
N ASP A 289 5.13 -4.54 -0.14
CA ASP A 289 5.27 -5.90 -0.68
C ASP A 289 3.91 -6.62 -0.66
N PHE A 290 3.77 -7.71 -1.44
CA PHE A 290 2.53 -8.48 -1.58
C PHE A 290 1.31 -7.56 -1.87
N GLU A 291 0.27 -7.57 -1.04
CA GLU A 291 -0.91 -6.70 -1.17
C GLU A 291 -0.57 -5.20 -1.20
N GLY A 292 0.53 -4.82 -0.55
CA GLY A 292 1.04 -3.46 -0.50
C GLY A 292 1.48 -2.91 -1.86
N LYS A 293 1.77 -3.76 -2.85
CA LYS A 293 2.07 -3.32 -4.22
C LYS A 293 0.87 -2.61 -4.84
N ALA A 294 -0.35 -3.11 -4.61
CA ALA A 294 -1.58 -2.44 -5.06
C ALA A 294 -1.80 -1.10 -4.36
N ASP A 295 -1.41 -0.99 -3.09
CA ASP A 295 -1.50 0.23 -2.31
C ASP A 295 -0.59 1.30 -2.90
N PHE A 296 0.65 0.92 -3.22
CA PHE A 296 1.60 1.83 -3.87
C PHE A 296 1.10 2.33 -5.23
N ILE A 297 0.59 1.42 -6.08
CA ILE A 297 0.04 1.80 -7.40
C ILE A 297 -1.14 2.77 -7.24
N THR A 298 -2.00 2.52 -6.25
CA THR A 298 -3.12 3.42 -5.90
C THR A 298 -2.62 4.78 -5.47
N GLU A 299 -1.60 4.84 -4.61
CA GLU A 299 -0.97 6.09 -4.15
C GLU A 299 -0.40 6.89 -5.34
N ILE A 300 0.30 6.23 -6.27
CA ILE A 300 0.84 6.89 -7.48
C ILE A 300 -0.26 7.39 -8.42
N ALA A 301 -1.29 6.58 -8.68
CA ALA A 301 -2.41 7.00 -9.53
C ALA A 301 -3.08 8.27 -9.01
N MET A 302 -3.22 8.35 -7.68
CA MET A 302 -3.78 9.50 -7.00
C MET A 302 -2.89 10.74 -7.03
N GLU A 303 -1.60 10.59 -6.72
CA GLU A 303 -0.63 11.68 -6.73
C GLU A 303 -0.55 12.33 -8.11
N LEU A 304 -0.51 11.50 -9.16
CA LEU A 304 -0.42 11.95 -10.54
C LEU A 304 -1.78 12.31 -11.16
N LYS A 305 -2.89 12.06 -10.44
CA LYS A 305 -4.26 12.26 -10.93
C LYS A 305 -4.52 11.56 -12.27
N ILE A 306 -4.15 10.29 -12.37
CA ILE A 306 -4.36 9.44 -13.54
C ILE A 306 -5.26 8.24 -13.21
N SER A 307 -5.82 7.63 -14.25
CA SER A 307 -6.52 6.36 -14.10
C SER A 307 -5.53 5.24 -13.77
N PRO A 308 -5.80 4.33 -12.81
CA PRO A 308 -4.97 3.15 -12.61
C PRO A 308 -4.80 2.32 -13.89
N ARG A 309 -5.79 2.31 -14.79
CA ARG A 309 -5.73 1.59 -16.08
C ARG A 309 -4.66 2.14 -17.04
N ASP A 310 -4.21 3.37 -16.83
CA ASP A 310 -3.09 3.98 -17.55
C ASP A 310 -1.73 3.67 -16.90
N ILE A 311 -1.72 2.87 -15.82
CA ILE A 311 -0.52 2.32 -15.20
C ILE A 311 -0.34 0.88 -15.68
N LEU A 312 0.88 0.56 -16.10
CA LEU A 312 1.31 -0.80 -16.39
C LEU A 312 2.23 -1.29 -15.27
N PHE A 313 1.76 -2.26 -14.50
CA PHE A 313 2.58 -2.98 -13.54
C PHE A 313 3.25 -4.19 -14.21
N ILE A 314 4.55 -4.37 -13.96
CA ILE A 314 5.36 -5.46 -14.52
C ILE A 314 5.99 -6.22 -13.36
N GLY A 315 5.75 -7.53 -13.31
CA GLY A 315 6.27 -8.43 -12.28
C GLY A 315 6.39 -9.85 -12.81
N ASN A 316 6.77 -10.79 -11.94
CA ASN A 316 7.03 -12.17 -12.35
C ASN A 316 6.48 -13.24 -11.41
N SER A 317 6.08 -12.92 -10.18
CA SER A 317 5.86 -13.95 -9.16
C SER A 317 4.60 -13.80 -8.31
N VAL A 318 4.49 -14.62 -7.26
CA VAL A 318 3.30 -14.70 -6.41
C VAL A 318 3.05 -13.42 -5.61
N ASN A 319 4.09 -12.71 -5.18
CA ASN A 319 3.92 -11.44 -4.44
C ASN A 319 3.39 -10.32 -5.35
N ASP A 320 3.62 -10.42 -6.65
CA ASP A 320 3.16 -9.46 -7.64
C ASP A 320 1.69 -9.61 -7.99
N ARG A 321 1.11 -10.79 -7.72
CA ARG A 321 -0.26 -11.15 -8.10
C ARG A 321 -1.31 -10.20 -7.53
N PHE A 322 -0.98 -9.39 -6.53
CA PHE A 322 -1.92 -8.47 -5.91
C PHE A 322 -2.02 -7.14 -6.63
N ALA A 323 -1.07 -6.80 -7.51
CA ALA A 323 -1.04 -5.52 -8.22
C ALA A 323 -2.35 -5.21 -8.96
N TYR A 324 -3.02 -6.21 -9.54
CA TYR A 324 -4.31 -6.05 -10.25
C TYR A 324 -5.43 -5.46 -9.38
N ILE A 325 -5.36 -5.61 -8.04
CA ILE A 325 -6.36 -5.07 -7.10
C ILE A 325 -6.43 -3.54 -7.22
N SER A 326 -5.34 -2.89 -7.64
CA SER A 326 -5.31 -1.43 -7.88
C SER A 326 -6.11 -0.99 -9.11
N GLY A 327 -6.47 -1.92 -10.01
CA GLY A 327 -7.06 -1.62 -11.32
C GLY A 327 -6.04 -1.33 -12.42
N ALA A 328 -4.74 -1.42 -12.11
CA ALA A 328 -3.68 -1.31 -13.11
C ALA A 328 -3.66 -2.47 -14.09
N ARG A 329 -3.16 -2.18 -15.30
CA ARG A 329 -2.84 -3.25 -16.25
C ARG A 329 -1.61 -4.00 -15.76
N THR A 330 -1.61 -5.31 -15.93
CA THR A 330 -0.53 -6.17 -15.45
C THR A 330 0.12 -6.95 -16.59
N LEU A 331 1.45 -6.99 -16.57
CA LEU A 331 2.27 -7.78 -17.47
C LEU A 331 3.16 -8.70 -16.64
N CYS A 332 2.97 -10.02 -16.79
CA CYS A 332 3.87 -11.00 -16.22
C CYS A 332 5.06 -11.22 -17.17
N VAL A 333 6.28 -11.19 -16.65
CA VAL A 333 7.49 -11.56 -17.42
C VAL A 333 8.22 -12.68 -16.69
N ASN A 334 8.74 -13.67 -17.41
CA ASN A 334 9.51 -14.78 -16.83
C ASN A 334 8.86 -15.40 -15.57
N PRO A 335 7.64 -15.97 -15.69
CA PRO A 335 6.80 -16.31 -14.54
C PRO A 335 7.44 -17.30 -13.58
N LYS A 336 7.30 -17.05 -12.27
CA LYS A 336 7.77 -17.95 -11.20
C LYS A 336 6.69 -18.14 -10.14
N LEU A 337 6.24 -19.39 -9.95
CA LEU A 337 5.26 -19.77 -8.92
C LEU A 337 3.96 -18.95 -8.97
N THR A 338 3.54 -18.54 -10.17
CA THR A 338 2.34 -17.74 -10.39
C THR A 338 1.52 -18.30 -11.55
N ASP A 339 0.19 -18.23 -11.45
CA ASP A 339 -0.71 -18.71 -12.48
C ASP A 339 -0.95 -17.62 -13.53
N THR A 340 -0.29 -17.77 -14.68
CA THR A 340 -0.41 -16.83 -15.81
C THR A 340 -1.67 -17.02 -16.65
N THR A 341 -2.44 -18.08 -16.42
CA THR A 341 -3.73 -18.29 -17.11
C THR A 341 -4.85 -17.45 -16.51
N ASN A 342 -4.65 -16.94 -15.28
CA ASN A 342 -5.57 -16.03 -14.63
C ASN A 342 -5.47 -14.61 -15.21
N THR A 343 -6.28 -14.35 -16.24
CA THR A 343 -6.31 -13.07 -16.97
C THR A 343 -6.82 -11.88 -16.16
N LEU A 344 -7.47 -12.13 -15.02
CA LEU A 344 -7.83 -11.08 -14.05
C LEU A 344 -6.60 -10.56 -13.33
N VAL A 345 -5.66 -11.44 -13.00
CA VAL A 345 -4.41 -11.13 -12.30
C VAL A 345 -3.35 -10.63 -13.28
N TRP A 346 -3.17 -11.33 -14.39
CA TRP A 346 -2.16 -11.06 -15.41
C TRP A 346 -2.83 -10.80 -16.75
N ASN A 347 -2.98 -9.53 -17.14
CA ASN A 347 -3.66 -9.22 -18.40
C ASN A 347 -2.86 -9.68 -19.62
N ARG A 348 -1.53 -9.70 -19.51
CA ARG A 348 -0.62 -10.21 -20.53
C ARG A 348 0.55 -10.93 -19.86
N CYS A 349 1.20 -11.81 -20.61
CA CYS A 349 2.37 -12.54 -20.15
C CYS A 349 3.40 -12.69 -21.27
N ILE A 350 4.68 -12.50 -20.96
CA ILE A 350 5.83 -12.90 -21.79
C ILE A 350 6.50 -14.06 -21.04
N GLN A 351 6.29 -15.29 -21.54
CA GLN A 351 6.76 -16.51 -20.88
C GLN A 351 8.28 -16.55 -20.73
N THR A 352 8.99 -16.11 -21.78
CA THR A 352 10.45 -16.02 -21.81
C THR A 352 10.85 -14.67 -22.37
N CYS A 353 11.08 -13.71 -21.48
CA CYS A 353 11.60 -12.38 -21.82
C CYS A 353 13.12 -12.40 -21.64
N GLU A 354 13.86 -12.37 -22.74
CA GLU A 354 15.32 -12.30 -22.71
C GLU A 354 15.84 -10.86 -22.79
N ASP A 355 15.03 -9.97 -23.38
CA ASP A 355 15.35 -8.56 -23.56
C ASP A 355 14.16 -7.71 -23.09
N LEU A 356 14.39 -6.86 -22.10
CA LEU A 356 13.35 -6.00 -21.52
C LEU A 356 12.77 -5.00 -22.52
N THR A 357 13.33 -4.86 -23.73
CA THR A 357 12.70 -4.06 -24.79
C THR A 357 11.42 -4.68 -25.32
N GLU A 358 11.18 -5.97 -25.10
CA GLU A 358 9.95 -6.66 -25.51
C GLU A 358 8.69 -6.05 -24.86
N ILE A 359 8.81 -5.51 -23.64
CA ILE A 359 7.68 -4.87 -22.94
C ILE A 359 7.14 -3.64 -23.69
N ILE A 360 7.94 -3.04 -24.57
CA ILE A 360 7.56 -1.81 -25.31
C ILE A 360 6.32 -2.07 -26.18
N ASN A 361 6.11 -3.31 -26.61
CA ASN A 361 4.93 -3.75 -27.38
C ASN A 361 3.65 -3.83 -26.51
N HIS A 362 3.76 -3.63 -25.20
CA HIS A 362 2.68 -3.73 -24.22
C HIS A 362 2.34 -2.39 -23.55
N LEU A 363 3.05 -1.32 -23.93
CA LEU A 363 2.78 0.06 -23.49
C LEU A 363 1.49 0.63 -24.09
#